data_AF-A0A967DH68-F1
#
_entry.id   AF-A0A967DH68-F1
#
_cell.length_a   1.000
_cell.length_b   1.000
_cell.length_c   1.000
_cell.angle_alpha   90.00
_cell.angle_beta   90.00
_cell.angle_gamma   90.00
#
_symmetry.space_group_name_H-M   'P 1'
#
loop_
_entity.id
_entity.type
_entity.pdbx_description
1 polymer ?
#
loop_
_entity_poly.entity_id
_entity_poly.type
_entity_poly.pdbx_seq_one_letter_code
_entity_poly.pdbx_strand_id
1 'polypeptide(L)'
;MNQNLLFAAALGLMPPWKVVDSGLKQEGEGAKHLYVDIDLESGARMPCPRCGQACALYDHEIKTWRHLNFWQHATVLSARVPRIKCDEHGVLQVGVPWARPGSGFTLMFEAFAMAMAREMPVSALAKLMGEHDTRIWRIVRHYVAQAHREQDWSTVKDVGIDDTATRKGHRYATVAVEV
;
A
#
# COMPACT_ATOMS: atom_id res chain seq x y z
N MET A 1 -24.06 -5.77 -16.90
CA MET A 1 -23.16 -6.11 -15.78
C MET A 1 -23.13 -4.91 -14.84
N ASN A 2 -23.36 -5.10 -13.53
CA ASN A 2 -23.31 -4.01 -12.55
C ASN A 2 -21.86 -3.49 -12.45
N GLN A 3 -21.65 -2.19 -12.62
CA GLN A 3 -20.33 -1.54 -12.56
C GLN A 3 -19.55 -1.92 -11.29
N ASN A 4 -20.23 -2.02 -10.14
CA ASN A 4 -19.59 -2.39 -8.88
C ASN A 4 -19.07 -3.84 -8.90
N LEU A 5 -19.76 -4.76 -9.57
CA LEU A 5 -19.29 -6.13 -9.74
C LEU A 5 -18.05 -6.19 -10.64
N LEU A 6 -17.98 -5.34 -11.67
CA LEU A 6 -16.79 -5.21 -12.51
C LEU A 6 -15.58 -4.76 -11.67
N PHE A 7 -15.74 -3.70 -10.87
CA PHE A 7 -14.64 -3.19 -10.05
C PHE A 7 -14.25 -4.17 -8.94
N ALA A 8 -15.21 -4.85 -8.31
CA ALA A 8 -14.91 -5.90 -7.34
C ALA A 8 -14.06 -7.01 -7.96
N ALA A 9 -14.44 -7.49 -9.15
CA ALA A 9 -13.68 -8.51 -9.88
C ALA A 9 -12.30 -8.00 -10.31
N ALA A 10 -12.20 -6.77 -10.83
CA ALA A 10 -10.94 -6.18 -11.27
C ALA A 10 -9.96 -5.95 -10.12
N LEU A 11 -10.47 -5.61 -8.93
CA LEU A 11 -9.68 -5.49 -7.70
C LEU A 11 -9.37 -6.84 -7.03
N GLY A 12 -9.91 -7.95 -7.54
CA GLY A 12 -9.76 -9.27 -6.94
C GLY A 12 -10.39 -9.38 -5.55
N LEU A 13 -11.46 -8.62 -5.28
CA LEU A 13 -12.15 -8.69 -4.01
C LEU A 13 -12.89 -10.02 -3.89
N MET A 14 -12.73 -10.65 -2.72
CA MET A 14 -13.47 -11.86 -2.34
C MET A 14 -14.39 -11.54 -1.16
N PRO A 15 -15.49 -12.29 -0.99
CA PRO A 15 -16.29 -12.20 0.23
C PRO A 15 -15.41 -12.30 1.49
N PRO A 16 -15.71 -11.52 2.53
CA PRO A 16 -16.90 -10.68 2.71
C PRO A 16 -16.80 -9.25 2.15
N TRP A 17 -15.80 -8.92 1.33
CA TRP A 17 -15.61 -7.58 0.80
C TRP A 17 -16.34 -7.37 -0.51
N LYS A 18 -17.01 -6.23 -0.65
CA LYS A 18 -17.74 -5.85 -1.87
C LYS A 18 -17.60 -4.38 -2.19
N VAL A 19 -17.68 -4.03 -3.46
CA VAL A 19 -17.86 -2.62 -3.88
C VAL A 19 -19.31 -2.23 -3.69
N VAL A 20 -19.56 -1.17 -2.92
CA VAL A 20 -20.90 -0.65 -2.64
C VAL A 20 -21.24 0.57 -3.48
N ASP A 21 -20.24 1.38 -3.83
CA ASP A 21 -20.41 2.52 -4.74
C ASP A 21 -19.12 2.73 -5.56
N SER A 22 -19.27 3.26 -6.77
CA SER A 22 -18.13 3.66 -7.59
C SER A 22 -18.53 4.68 -8.64
N GLY A 23 -17.60 5.57 -8.99
CA GLY A 23 -17.84 6.57 -10.01
C GLY A 23 -16.69 7.53 -10.21
N LEU A 24 -16.86 8.46 -11.15
CA LEU A 24 -15.90 9.53 -11.38
C LEU A 24 -16.39 10.80 -10.69
N LYS A 25 -15.55 11.37 -9.81
CA LYS A 25 -15.77 12.68 -9.19
C LYS A 25 -14.79 13.68 -9.77
N GLN A 26 -15.22 14.93 -9.86
CA GLN A 26 -14.38 16.05 -10.27
C GLN A 26 -14.25 17.01 -9.09
N GLU A 27 -13.02 17.38 -8.74
CA GLU A 27 -12.76 18.42 -7.75
C GLU A 27 -12.45 19.73 -8.48
N GLY A 28 -13.39 20.68 -8.41
CA GLY A 28 -13.29 21.97 -9.10
C GLY A 28 -13.11 21.85 -10.62
N GLU A 29 -12.25 22.67 -11.20
CA GLU A 29 -11.86 22.60 -12.62
C GLU A 29 -10.79 21.52 -12.89
N GLY A 30 -10.43 20.73 -11.88
CA GLY A 30 -9.36 19.72 -11.95
C GLY A 30 -9.74 18.45 -12.71
N ALA A 31 -8.77 17.54 -12.81
CA ALA A 31 -8.96 16.22 -13.40
C ALA A 31 -9.95 15.38 -12.57
N LYS A 32 -10.75 14.56 -13.25
CA LYS A 32 -11.61 13.59 -12.58
C LYS A 32 -10.77 12.53 -11.88
N HIS A 33 -11.23 12.04 -10.73
CA HIS A 33 -10.72 10.86 -10.05
C HIS A 33 -11.80 9.78 -9.98
N LEU A 34 -11.40 8.51 -10.13
CA LEU A 34 -12.25 7.36 -9.86
C LEU A 34 -12.27 7.13 -8.35
N TYR A 35 -13.46 7.09 -7.76
CA TYR A 35 -13.65 6.60 -6.40
C TYR A 35 -14.29 5.21 -6.45
N VAL A 36 -13.88 4.35 -5.53
CA VAL A 36 -14.46 3.03 -5.33
C VAL A 36 -14.61 2.81 -3.82
N ASP A 37 -15.85 2.74 -3.37
CA ASP A 37 -16.19 2.54 -1.97
C ASP A 37 -16.43 1.06 -1.73
N ILE A 38 -15.65 0.50 -0.82
CA ILE A 38 -15.63 -0.91 -0.46
C ILE A 38 -16.23 -1.06 0.92
N ASP A 39 -17.01 -2.10 1.12
CA ASP A 39 -17.60 -2.40 2.41
C ASP A 39 -17.58 -3.89 2.71
N LEU A 40 -17.76 -4.18 3.98
CA LEU A 40 -17.94 -5.54 4.46
C LEU A 40 -19.41 -5.94 4.33
N GLU A 41 -19.66 -7.20 4.01
CA GLU A 41 -21.00 -7.78 4.08
C GLU A 41 -21.56 -7.71 5.52
N SER A 42 -22.85 -7.41 5.62
CA SER A 42 -23.54 -7.28 6.90
C SER A 42 -23.53 -8.60 7.67
N GLY A 43 -23.23 -8.53 8.97
CA GLY A 43 -23.17 -9.72 9.83
C GLY A 43 -21.88 -10.54 9.70
N ALA A 44 -20.92 -10.11 8.90
CA ALA A 44 -19.61 -10.76 8.82
C ALA A 44 -18.88 -10.68 10.17
N ARG A 45 -18.17 -11.77 10.51
CA ARG A 45 -17.21 -11.82 11.62
C ARG A 45 -15.81 -11.81 11.04
N MET A 46 -14.90 -11.13 11.71
CA MET A 46 -13.51 -11.00 11.24
C MET A 46 -12.54 -11.65 12.22
N PRO A 47 -11.49 -12.31 11.72
CA PRO A 47 -10.48 -12.93 12.57
C PRO A 47 -9.68 -11.85 13.32
N CYS A 48 -9.40 -12.10 14.59
CA CYS A 48 -8.48 -11.29 15.38
C CYS A 48 -7.09 -11.30 14.71
N PRO A 49 -6.48 -10.14 14.42
CA PRO A 49 -5.15 -10.09 13.80
C PRO A 49 -4.01 -10.73 14.61
N ARG A 50 -4.23 -11.03 15.90
CA ARG A 50 -3.23 -11.64 16.79
C ARG A 50 -3.44 -13.14 16.99
N CYS A 51 -4.64 -13.57 17.36
CA CYS A 51 -4.93 -14.98 17.67
C CYS A 51 -5.79 -15.69 16.62
N GLY A 52 -6.28 -15.00 15.59
CA GLY A 52 -7.10 -15.59 14.52
C GLY A 52 -8.56 -15.88 14.89
N GLN A 53 -8.95 -15.76 16.17
CA GLN A 53 -10.32 -16.03 16.62
C GLN A 53 -11.35 -15.15 15.91
N ALA A 54 -12.47 -15.74 15.46
CA ALA A 54 -13.56 -15.00 14.84
C ALA A 54 -14.28 -14.11 15.86
N CYS A 55 -14.11 -12.80 15.73
CA CYS A 55 -14.65 -11.80 16.65
C CYS A 55 -15.83 -11.05 16.02
N ALA A 56 -16.73 -10.56 16.88
CA ALA A 56 -17.78 -9.64 16.46
C ALA A 56 -17.17 -8.27 16.12
N LEU A 57 -17.78 -7.58 15.17
CA LEU A 57 -17.41 -6.20 14.84
C LEU A 57 -17.81 -5.29 16.02
N TYR A 58 -16.91 -4.38 16.38
CA TYR A 58 -17.12 -3.40 17.44
C TYR A 58 -17.61 -2.08 16.83
N ASP A 59 -16.80 -1.48 15.97
CA ASP A 59 -17.13 -0.30 15.19
C ASP A 59 -16.31 -0.27 13.88
N HIS A 60 -16.31 0.86 13.18
CA HIS A 60 -15.63 0.99 11.89
C HIS A 60 -14.85 2.31 11.82
N GLU A 61 -13.75 2.29 11.08
CA GLU A 61 -12.97 3.48 10.72
C GLU A 61 -12.95 3.62 9.20
N ILE A 62 -13.30 4.80 8.69
CA ILE A 62 -13.21 5.07 7.25
C ILE A 62 -11.75 5.31 6.89
N LYS A 63 -11.24 4.52 5.94
CA LYS A 63 -9.89 4.66 5.42
C LYS A 63 -9.90 4.81 3.91
N THR A 64 -8.89 5.51 3.42
CA THR A 64 -8.70 5.76 1.99
C THR A 64 -7.31 5.35 1.55
N TRP A 65 -7.22 4.81 0.33
CA TRP A 65 -5.97 4.42 -0.30
C TRP A 65 -5.92 4.93 -1.73
N ARG A 66 -4.75 5.40 -2.12
CA ARG A 66 -4.43 5.64 -3.52
C ARG A 66 -4.13 4.30 -4.21
N HIS A 67 -4.83 4.04 -5.31
CA HIS A 67 -4.62 2.87 -6.17
C HIS A 67 -3.95 3.26 -7.49
N LEU A 68 -3.69 2.32 -8.41
CA LEU A 68 -3.22 2.67 -9.75
C LEU A 68 -4.23 3.55 -10.49
N ASN A 69 -3.75 4.32 -11.46
CA ASN A 69 -4.65 5.14 -12.29
C ASN A 69 -5.60 4.23 -13.07
N PHE A 70 -6.85 4.64 -13.16
CA PHE A 70 -7.80 4.12 -14.13
C PHE A 70 -7.74 5.05 -15.34
N TRP A 71 -6.96 4.66 -16.35
CA TRP A 71 -6.55 5.52 -17.47
C TRP A 71 -5.79 6.78 -16.98
N GLN A 72 -6.26 7.98 -17.32
CA GLN A 72 -5.69 9.25 -16.86
C GLN A 72 -6.22 9.68 -15.48
N HIS A 73 -7.18 8.95 -14.90
CA HIS A 73 -7.84 9.33 -13.66
C HIS A 73 -7.17 8.66 -12.47
N ALA A 74 -6.82 9.46 -11.46
CA ALA A 74 -6.40 8.93 -10.18
C ALA A 74 -7.52 8.07 -9.59
N THR A 75 -7.19 6.90 -9.08
CA THR A 75 -8.13 6.03 -8.38
C THR A 75 -7.89 6.09 -6.88
N VAL A 76 -8.97 6.28 -6.13
CA VAL A 76 -9.01 6.26 -4.66
C VAL A 76 -9.98 5.16 -4.23
N LEU A 77 -9.47 4.21 -3.45
CA LEU A 77 -10.32 3.24 -2.76
C LEU A 77 -10.67 3.83 -1.39
N SER A 78 -11.92 3.72 -0.99
CA SER A 78 -12.33 3.98 0.39
C SER A 78 -12.95 2.72 0.99
N ALA A 79 -12.81 2.51 2.29
CA ALA A 79 -13.53 1.44 2.97
C ALA A 79 -13.84 1.77 4.43
N ARG A 80 -14.98 1.27 4.91
CA ARG A 80 -15.30 1.23 6.34
C ARG A 80 -14.62 0.02 6.96
N VAL A 81 -13.37 0.18 7.37
CA VAL A 81 -12.59 -0.92 7.94
C VAL A 81 -13.08 -1.22 9.35
N PRO A 82 -13.56 -2.43 9.65
CA PRO A 82 -14.07 -2.73 10.97
C PRO A 82 -12.92 -2.85 11.99
N ARG A 83 -13.22 -2.50 13.22
CA ARG A 83 -12.47 -2.93 14.39
C ARG A 83 -13.25 -4.03 15.07
N ILE A 84 -12.55 -5.06 15.53
CA ILE A 84 -13.11 -6.17 16.28
C ILE A 84 -12.81 -6.01 17.77
N LYS A 85 -13.67 -6.55 18.62
CA LYS A 85 -13.38 -6.71 20.06
C LYS A 85 -13.02 -8.17 20.32
N CYS A 86 -11.74 -8.41 20.62
CA CYS A 86 -11.23 -9.70 21.06
C CYS A 86 -11.16 -9.70 22.59
N ASP A 87 -11.65 -10.77 23.22
CA ASP A 87 -11.68 -10.88 24.69
C ASP A 87 -10.27 -10.87 25.31
N GLU A 88 -9.28 -11.40 24.59
CA GLU A 88 -7.88 -11.46 25.04
C GLU A 88 -7.07 -10.21 24.66
N HIS A 89 -7.30 -9.66 23.46
CA HIS A 89 -6.44 -8.65 22.86
C HIS A 89 -7.07 -7.24 22.78
N GLY A 90 -8.31 -7.09 23.27
CA GLY A 90 -9.04 -5.83 23.24
C GLY A 90 -9.54 -5.44 21.86
N VAL A 91 -9.64 -4.14 21.60
CA VAL A 91 -10.14 -3.60 20.32
C VAL A 91 -8.98 -3.51 19.32
N LEU A 92 -9.11 -4.22 18.20
CA LEU A 92 -8.10 -4.27 17.15
C LEU A 92 -8.70 -3.94 15.79
N GLN A 93 -7.95 -3.25 14.96
CA GLN A 93 -8.32 -3.03 13.57
C GLN A 93 -7.96 -4.23 12.71
N VAL A 94 -8.90 -4.69 11.88
CA VAL A 94 -8.65 -5.81 10.96
C VAL A 94 -7.76 -5.37 9.80
N GLY A 95 -6.98 -6.31 9.27
CA GLY A 95 -6.30 -6.13 7.99
C GLY A 95 -7.29 -6.11 6.82
N VAL A 96 -6.92 -5.41 5.75
CA VAL A 96 -7.65 -5.45 4.47
C VAL A 96 -6.78 -6.15 3.42
N PRO A 97 -7.36 -6.90 2.48
CA PRO A 97 -6.58 -7.70 1.53
C PRO A 97 -5.82 -6.86 0.49
N TRP A 98 -6.20 -5.60 0.28
CA TRP A 98 -5.60 -4.73 -0.74
C TRP A 98 -4.57 -3.74 -0.20
N ALA A 99 -4.30 -3.67 1.11
CA ALA A 99 -3.36 -2.70 1.67
C ALA A 99 -2.67 -3.20 2.94
N ARG A 100 -1.39 -2.88 3.08
CA ARG A 100 -0.65 -3.14 4.33
C ARG A 100 -1.07 -2.17 5.44
N PRO A 101 -0.94 -2.55 6.72
CA PRO A 101 -1.21 -1.66 7.85
C PRO A 101 -0.43 -0.35 7.76
N GLY A 102 -1.13 0.76 8.01
CA GLY A 102 -0.56 2.11 8.03
C GLY A 102 -0.18 2.69 6.65
N SER A 103 -0.40 1.97 5.56
CA SER A 103 -0.22 2.55 4.22
C SER A 103 -1.46 3.31 3.77
N GLY A 104 -1.23 4.44 3.08
CA GLY A 104 -2.25 5.14 2.29
C GLY A 104 -2.24 4.73 0.81
N PHE A 105 -1.57 3.62 0.47
CA PHE A 105 -1.53 3.04 -0.86
C PHE A 105 -2.00 1.59 -0.82
N THR A 106 -2.57 1.13 -1.94
CA THR A 106 -2.85 -0.30 -2.12
C THR A 106 -1.57 -1.10 -2.39
N LEU A 107 -1.56 -2.39 -2.08
CA LEU A 107 -0.45 -3.31 -2.38
C LEU A 107 -0.06 -3.28 -3.86
N MET A 108 -1.03 -3.22 -4.76
CA MET A 108 -0.76 -3.15 -6.21
C MET A 108 -0.06 -1.85 -6.61
N PHE A 109 -0.46 -0.72 -6.01
CA PHE A 109 0.23 0.56 -6.20
C PHE A 109 1.67 0.47 -5.69
N GLU A 110 1.86 -0.08 -4.49
CA GLU A 110 3.19 -0.23 -3.91
C GLU A 110 4.09 -1.15 -4.73
N ALA A 111 3.56 -2.27 -5.22
CA ALA A 111 4.28 -3.20 -6.09
C ALA A 111 4.71 -2.54 -7.41
N PHE A 112 3.81 -1.78 -8.05
CA PHE A 112 4.15 -1.02 -9.25
C PHE A 112 5.20 0.05 -8.97
N ALA A 113 5.06 0.79 -7.86
CA ALA A 113 6.04 1.80 -7.46
C ALA A 113 7.42 1.18 -7.21
N MET A 114 7.49 0.01 -6.57
CA MET A 114 8.73 -0.74 -6.38
C MET A 114 9.35 -1.20 -7.70
N ALA A 115 8.55 -1.68 -8.64
CA ALA A 115 9.03 -2.07 -9.97
C ALA A 115 9.62 -0.86 -10.72
N MET A 116 8.91 0.28 -10.72
CA MET A 116 9.38 1.49 -11.40
C MET A 116 10.59 2.14 -10.70
N ALA A 117 10.68 2.08 -9.37
CA ALA A 117 11.80 2.66 -8.62
C ALA A 117 13.15 2.02 -8.94
N ARG A 118 13.16 0.81 -9.53
CA ARG A 118 14.37 0.15 -10.06
C ARG A 118 14.85 0.77 -11.38
N GLU A 119 13.91 1.28 -12.17
CA GLU A 119 14.14 1.72 -13.54
C GLU A 119 14.28 3.25 -13.67
N MET A 120 13.87 4.01 -12.66
CA MET A 120 13.93 5.47 -12.69
C MET A 120 14.07 6.12 -11.30
N PRO A 121 14.57 7.37 -11.24
CA PRO A 121 14.61 8.12 -9.99
C PRO A 121 13.22 8.26 -9.35
N VAL A 122 13.17 8.10 -8.02
CA VAL A 122 11.92 8.20 -7.24
C VAL A 122 11.19 9.54 -7.47
N SER A 123 11.93 10.63 -7.70
CA SER A 123 11.34 11.93 -8.00
C SER A 123 10.62 11.98 -9.35
N ALA A 124 11.13 11.27 -10.37
CA ALA A 124 10.48 11.15 -11.67
C ALA A 124 9.23 10.26 -11.57
N LEU A 125 9.35 9.12 -10.87
CA LEU A 125 8.23 8.23 -10.57
C LEU A 125 7.09 8.98 -9.85
N ALA A 126 7.42 9.73 -8.80
CA ALA A 126 6.45 10.48 -8.02
C ALA A 126 5.67 11.48 -8.89
N LYS A 127 6.37 12.22 -9.77
CA LYS A 127 5.72 13.10 -10.76
C LYS A 127 4.80 12.34 -11.71
N LEU A 128 5.23 11.20 -12.24
CA LEU A 128 4.43 10.37 -13.14
C LEU A 128 3.15 9.85 -12.47
N MET A 129 3.22 9.52 -11.17
CA MET A 129 2.09 9.01 -10.40
C MET A 129 1.19 10.10 -9.79
N GLY A 130 1.59 11.37 -9.90
CA GLY A 130 0.91 12.50 -9.27
C GLY A 130 1.01 12.50 -7.74
N GLU A 131 2.13 12.01 -7.20
CA GLU A 131 2.36 11.84 -5.75
C GLU A 131 3.59 12.61 -5.27
N HIS A 132 3.67 12.81 -3.95
CA HIS A 132 4.89 13.32 -3.32
C HIS A 132 5.95 12.21 -3.20
N ASP A 133 7.18 12.53 -3.58
CA ASP A 133 8.34 11.63 -3.53
C ASP A 133 8.59 11.05 -2.14
N THR A 134 8.38 11.84 -1.08
CA THR A 134 8.50 11.38 0.32
C THR A 134 7.57 10.22 0.64
N ARG A 135 6.38 10.16 0.02
CA ARG A 135 5.43 9.05 0.19
C ARG A 135 5.93 7.80 -0.53
N ILE A 136 6.50 7.95 -1.73
CA ILE A 136 7.09 6.84 -2.48
C ILE A 136 8.33 6.28 -1.77
N TRP A 137 9.19 7.15 -1.21
CA TRP A 137 10.33 6.71 -0.39
C TRP A 137 9.93 5.89 0.83
N ARG A 138 8.76 6.16 1.44
CA ARG A 138 8.25 5.32 2.55
C ARG A 138 7.94 3.90 2.09
N ILE A 139 7.45 3.72 0.86
CA ILE A 139 7.22 2.40 0.25
C ILE A 139 8.58 1.70 0.05
N VAL A 140 9.51 2.36 -0.63
CA VAL A 140 10.84 1.80 -0.92
C VAL A 140 11.56 1.37 0.35
N ARG A 141 11.61 2.25 1.36
CA ARG A 141 12.26 1.94 2.64
C ARG A 141 11.61 0.78 3.37
N HIS A 142 10.28 0.65 3.31
CA HIS A 142 9.56 -0.45 3.96
C HIS A 142 10.02 -1.80 3.40
N TYR A 143 10.00 -1.95 2.08
CA TYR A 143 10.36 -3.21 1.42
C TYR A 143 11.85 -3.49 1.42
N VAL A 144 12.70 -2.48 1.24
CA VAL A 144 14.16 -2.65 1.35
C VAL A 144 14.56 -3.08 2.77
N ALA A 145 13.97 -2.46 3.80
CA ALA A 145 14.26 -2.85 5.18
C ALA A 145 13.76 -4.27 5.48
N GLN A 146 12.67 -4.72 4.87
CA GLN A 146 12.21 -6.10 4.98
C GLN A 146 13.18 -7.06 4.31
N ALA A 147 13.54 -6.83 3.05
CA ALA A 147 14.47 -7.68 2.30
C ALA A 147 15.83 -7.79 3.03
N HIS A 148 16.35 -6.68 3.56
CA HIS A 148 17.59 -6.68 4.31
C HIS A 148 17.52 -7.51 5.61
N ARG A 149 16.35 -7.59 6.28
CA ARG A 149 16.18 -8.44 7.47
C ARG A 149 16.13 -9.93 7.13
N GLU A 150 15.67 -10.26 5.94
CA GLU A 150 15.55 -11.64 5.44
C GLU A 150 16.86 -12.12 4.80
N GLN A 151 17.79 -11.22 4.50
CA GLN A 151 19.04 -11.54 3.86
C GLN A 151 20.01 -12.18 4.85
N ASP A 152 20.49 -13.37 4.50
CA ASP A 152 21.58 -14.05 5.20
C ASP A 152 22.91 -13.66 4.57
N TRP A 153 23.83 -13.21 5.41
CA TRP A 153 25.18 -12.80 5.02
C TRP A 153 26.25 -13.77 5.53
N SER A 154 25.85 -14.90 6.12
CA SER A 154 26.76 -15.89 6.74
C SER A 154 27.78 -16.49 5.76
N THR A 155 27.49 -16.46 4.46
CA THR A 155 28.34 -17.01 3.40
C THR A 155 29.26 -15.98 2.73
N VAL A 156 29.10 -14.70 3.02
CA VAL A 156 29.92 -13.62 2.43
C VAL A 156 31.36 -13.78 2.89
N LYS A 157 32.30 -13.80 1.94
CA LYS A 157 33.75 -13.94 2.22
C LYS A 157 34.53 -12.67 1.92
N ASP A 158 34.17 -12.01 0.82
CA ASP A 158 34.86 -10.85 0.30
C ASP A 158 33.85 -9.72 0.08
N VAL A 159 34.24 -8.50 0.44
CA VAL A 159 33.40 -7.30 0.33
C VAL A 159 34.19 -6.20 -0.38
N GLY A 160 33.63 -5.72 -1.48
CA GLY A 160 34.10 -4.52 -2.17
C GLY A 160 33.44 -3.29 -1.55
N ILE A 161 34.23 -2.28 -1.20
CA ILE A 161 33.75 -1.00 -0.67
C ILE A 161 34.22 0.10 -1.60
N ASP A 162 33.29 0.95 -2.04
CA ASP A 162 33.58 2.15 -2.80
C ASP A 162 32.87 3.37 -2.21
N ASP A 163 33.51 4.54 -2.31
CA ASP A 163 33.00 5.81 -1.82
C ASP A 163 32.83 6.80 -2.95
N THR A 164 31.58 7.20 -3.21
CA THR A 164 31.28 8.23 -4.20
C THR A 164 30.92 9.54 -3.51
N ALA A 165 31.60 10.63 -3.88
CA ALA A 165 31.27 11.97 -3.38
C ALA A 165 29.88 12.40 -3.88
N THR A 166 28.95 12.66 -2.95
CA THR A 166 27.56 13.03 -3.27
C THR A 166 27.36 14.52 -3.47
N ARG A 167 28.16 15.34 -2.79
CA ARG A 167 28.17 16.82 -2.92
C ARG A 167 29.47 17.39 -2.36
N LYS A 168 29.74 18.67 -2.68
CA LYS A 168 30.89 19.41 -2.13
C LYS A 168 30.91 19.40 -0.60
N GLY A 169 32.11 19.48 -0.03
CA GLY A 169 32.34 19.53 1.42
C GLY A 169 32.47 18.14 2.06
N HIS A 170 33.21 17.23 1.42
CA HIS A 170 33.56 15.90 1.95
C HIS A 170 32.36 15.08 2.45
N ARG A 171 31.31 14.95 1.62
CA ARG A 171 30.16 14.06 1.90
C ARG A 171 30.09 12.94 0.89
N TYR A 172 30.19 11.71 1.38
CA TYR A 172 30.28 10.50 0.58
C TYR A 172 29.07 9.61 0.80
N ALA A 173 28.70 8.87 -0.24
CA ALA A 173 27.86 7.69 -0.13
C ALA A 173 28.77 6.49 -0.30
N THR A 174 28.78 5.62 0.70
CA THR A 174 29.53 4.36 0.67
C THR A 174 28.63 3.27 0.12
N VAL A 175 29.15 2.52 -0.84
CA VAL A 175 28.51 1.33 -1.39
C VAL A 175 29.37 0.14 -1.02
N ALA A 176 28.74 -0.86 -0.40
CA ALA A 176 29.36 -2.15 -0.10
C ALA A 176 28.66 -3.24 -0.92
N VAL A 177 29.44 -4.08 -1.59
CA VAL A 177 28.94 -5.21 -2.39
C VAL A 177 29.70 -6.48 -2.05
N GLU A 178 29.01 -7.61 -2.05
CA GLU A 178 29.64 -8.93 -2.07
C GLU A 178 30.35 -9.13 -3.43
N VAL A 179 31.54 -9.75 -3.41
CA VAL A 179 32.40 -9.96 -4.59
C VAL A 179 32.62 -11.44 -4.86
#